data_AF-A0A4Q1K694-F1
#
_entry.id   AF-A0A4Q1K694-F1
#
_cell.length_a   1.000
_cell.length_b   1.000
_cell.length_c   1.000
_cell.angle_alpha   90.00
_cell.angle_beta   90.00
_cell.angle_gamma   90.00
#
_symmetry.space_group_name_H-M   'P 1'
#
loop_
_entity.id
_entity.type
_entity.pdbx_description
1 polymer ?
#
loop_
_entity_poly.entity_id
_entity_poly.type
_entity_poly.pdbx_seq_one_letter_code
_entity_poly.pdbx_strand_id
1 'polypeptide(L)'
;MNALEDIFHSFELGIRSSKAVKPKQYLNGLGLDYNELRIGFNSGQFHHNREQEFKDQCEALGLLTKSDAGVNKEGLTAYTVFGRYGVVFPLMNQSGEIVNLFAIRFDLSTPIEEYLNEQGLYPSYPHPLTKKLYVVPTVLDASSLLQSKALENRESVMALHNGRLLPQHLEAIQALTELEELIILKN
;
A
#
# COMPACT_ATOMS: atom_id res chain seq x y z
N MET A 1 17.35 -2.31 8.82
CA MET A 1 15.93 -1.93 8.81
C MET A 1 15.61 -1.44 7.41
N ASN A 2 14.54 -1.91 6.78
CA ASN A 2 14.18 -1.51 5.42
C ASN A 2 13.67 -0.06 5.45
N ALA A 3 14.28 0.84 4.65
CA ALA A 3 13.94 2.27 4.66
C ALA A 3 12.45 2.53 4.36
N LEU A 4 11.83 1.68 3.54
CA LEU A 4 10.40 1.79 3.23
C LEU A 4 9.51 1.36 4.40
N GLU A 5 9.97 0.43 5.25
CA GLU A 5 9.29 0.04 6.49
C GLU A 5 9.21 1.21 7.47
N ASP A 6 10.33 1.92 7.69
CA ASP A 6 10.38 3.06 8.60
C ASP A 6 9.47 4.21 8.14
N ILE A 7 9.42 4.44 6.82
CA ILE A 7 8.53 5.43 6.23
C ILE A 7 7.07 4.98 6.36
N PHE A 8 6.75 3.73 6.04
CA PHE A 8 5.40 3.20 6.18
C PHE A 8 4.91 3.25 7.62
N HIS A 9 5.78 2.95 8.59
CA HIS A 9 5.49 3.08 10.01
C HIS A 9 5.07 4.52 10.38
N SER A 10 5.72 5.53 9.79
CA SER A 10 5.30 6.92 9.97
C SER A 10 3.87 7.19 9.46
N PHE A 11 3.43 6.46 8.43
CA PHE A 11 2.04 6.53 7.92
C PHE A 11 1.07 5.80 8.84
N GLU A 12 1.44 4.67 9.43
CA GLU A 12 0.64 3.99 10.47
C GLU A 12 0.43 4.90 11.69
N LEU A 13 1.46 5.61 12.13
CA LEU A 13 1.33 6.64 13.16
C LEU A 13 0.44 7.80 12.68
N GLY A 14 0.58 8.18 11.41
CA GLY A 14 -0.22 9.19 10.74
C GLY A 14 -1.72 8.89 10.82
N ILE A 15 -2.15 7.66 10.51
CA ILE A 15 -3.57 7.30 10.57
C ILE A 15 -4.09 7.25 12.01
N ARG A 16 -3.25 6.89 12.99
CA ARG A 16 -3.68 6.83 14.40
C ARG A 16 -3.90 8.21 15.01
N SER A 17 -3.25 9.24 14.48
CA SER A 17 -3.38 10.63 14.93
C SER A 17 -4.84 11.08 15.08
N SER A 18 -5.12 11.88 16.12
CA SER A 18 -6.43 12.52 16.31
C SER A 18 -6.79 13.48 15.17
N LYS A 19 -5.79 13.97 14.43
CA LYS A 19 -5.98 14.86 13.27
C LYS A 19 -6.41 14.14 12.00
N ALA A 20 -6.28 12.81 11.94
CA ALA A 20 -6.60 11.99 10.77
C ALA A 20 -8.10 11.69 10.65
N VAL A 21 -8.96 12.70 10.83
CA VAL A 21 -10.43 12.52 10.87
C VAL A 21 -10.98 12.06 9.51
N LYS A 22 -10.67 12.78 8.44
CA LYS A 22 -11.12 12.45 7.08
C LYS A 22 -10.69 11.06 6.57
N PRO A 23 -9.41 10.64 6.65
CA PRO A 23 -9.01 9.32 6.19
C PRO A 23 -9.66 8.19 7.02
N LYS A 24 -9.86 8.38 8.33
CA LYS A 24 -10.62 7.43 9.16
C LYS A 24 -12.07 7.31 8.70
N GLN A 25 -12.73 8.44 8.42
CA GLN A 25 -14.10 8.43 7.90
C GLN A 25 -14.20 7.74 6.54
N TYR A 26 -13.22 7.96 5.65
CA TYR A 26 -13.15 7.28 4.37
C TYR A 26 -13.03 5.75 4.53
N LEU A 27 -12.08 5.29 5.35
CA LEU A 27 -11.90 3.85 5.63
C LEU A 27 -13.15 3.22 6.29
N ASN A 28 -13.75 3.92 7.26
CA ASN A 28 -15.00 3.48 7.88
C ASN A 28 -16.14 3.35 6.87
N GLY A 29 -16.23 4.24 5.88
CA GLY A 29 -17.21 4.17 4.79
C GLY A 29 -17.01 2.94 3.89
N LEU A 30 -15.78 2.43 3.80
CA LEU A 30 -15.44 1.17 3.13
C LEU A 30 -15.53 -0.05 4.06
N GLY A 31 -15.82 0.16 5.35
CA GLY A 31 -15.82 -0.90 6.36
C GLY A 31 -14.43 -1.40 6.76
N LEU A 32 -13.35 -0.71 6.39
CA LEU A 32 -11.96 -1.15 6.62
C LEU A 32 -11.41 -0.65 7.96
N ASP A 33 -10.88 -1.55 8.78
CA ASP A 33 -10.19 -1.21 10.04
C ASP A 33 -8.68 -1.13 9.79
N TYR A 34 -8.12 0.08 9.94
CA TYR A 34 -6.70 0.32 9.77
C TYR A 34 -5.81 -0.38 10.81
N ASN A 35 -6.36 -0.80 11.95
CA ASN A 35 -5.62 -1.56 12.96
C ASN A 35 -5.49 -3.04 12.56
N GLU A 36 -6.48 -3.60 11.86
CA GLU A 36 -6.45 -5.00 11.41
C GLU A 36 -5.64 -5.16 10.11
N LEU A 37 -5.73 -4.20 9.18
CA LEU A 37 -5.20 -4.36 7.81
C LEU A 37 -3.86 -3.64 7.51
N ARG A 38 -3.15 -3.17 8.54
CA ARG A 38 -1.93 -2.33 8.40
C ARG A 38 -2.12 -1.23 7.34
N ILE A 39 -2.99 -0.26 7.62
CA ILE A 39 -3.24 0.88 6.73
C ILE A 39 -2.56 2.11 7.31
N GLY A 40 -1.87 2.88 6.48
CA GLY A 40 -1.25 4.15 6.85
C GLY A 40 -2.00 5.36 6.27
N PHE A 41 -1.67 6.56 6.77
CA PHE A 41 -2.08 7.83 6.18
C PHE A 41 -0.86 8.69 5.86
N ASN A 42 -0.65 8.96 4.57
CA ASN A 42 0.39 9.87 4.12
C ASN A 42 -0.15 11.30 4.03
N SER A 43 0.08 12.09 5.07
CA SER A 43 -0.28 13.53 5.07
C SER A 43 0.52 14.39 4.08
N GLY A 44 1.61 13.84 3.51
CA GLY A 44 2.57 14.56 2.68
C GLY A 44 3.68 15.28 3.45
N GLN A 45 3.74 15.14 4.78
CA GLN A 45 4.61 15.95 5.65
C GLN A 45 5.82 15.17 6.22
N PHE A 46 5.97 13.88 5.91
CA PHE A 46 6.98 13.00 6.52
C PHE A 46 8.45 13.45 6.29
N HIS A 47 8.67 14.24 5.24
CA HIS A 47 9.98 14.76 4.85
C HIS A 47 10.26 16.18 5.38
N HIS A 48 9.28 16.83 6.01
CA HIS A 48 9.45 18.17 6.57
C HIS A 48 10.37 18.13 7.79
N ASN A 49 11.26 19.12 7.90
CA ASN A 49 12.26 19.23 8.98
C ASN A 49 13.17 18.00 9.12
N ARG A 50 13.36 17.23 8.03
CA ARG A 50 14.32 16.12 7.94
C ARG A 50 15.57 16.57 7.20
N GLU A 51 16.68 15.91 7.52
CA GLU A 51 17.97 16.08 6.84
C GLU A 51 17.88 15.78 5.34
N GLN A 52 18.79 16.36 4.55
CA GLN A 52 18.80 16.18 3.10
C GLN A 52 19.00 14.71 2.71
N GLU A 53 19.85 13.97 3.43
CA GLU A 53 20.08 12.55 3.20
C GLU A 53 18.78 11.73 3.25
N PHE A 54 17.87 12.03 4.20
CA PHE A 54 16.57 11.36 4.27
C PHE A 54 15.69 11.68 3.05
N LYS A 55 15.73 12.93 2.57
CA LYS A 55 14.97 13.34 1.38
C LYS A 55 15.53 12.69 0.12
N ASP A 56 16.84 12.59 0.00
CA ASP A 56 17.53 11.94 -1.12
C ASP A 56 17.20 10.43 -1.15
N GLN A 57 17.15 9.78 0.01
CA GLN A 57 16.68 8.40 0.13
C GLN A 57 15.20 8.27 -0.31
N CYS A 58 14.33 9.19 0.12
CA CYS A 58 12.93 9.19 -0.32
C CYS A 58 12.79 9.44 -1.83
N GLU A 59 13.63 10.30 -2.42
CA GLU A 59 13.70 10.54 -3.86
C GLU A 59 14.15 9.27 -4.61
N ALA A 60 15.19 8.59 -4.12
CA ALA A 60 15.67 7.32 -4.68
C ALA A 60 14.61 6.20 -4.61
N LEU A 61 13.75 6.22 -3.60
CA LEU A 61 12.61 5.29 -3.46
C LEU A 61 11.37 5.72 -4.27
N GLY A 62 11.38 6.89 -4.92
CA GLY A 62 10.25 7.44 -5.68
C GLY A 62 9.16 8.09 -4.82
N LEU A 63 9.35 8.23 -3.51
CA LEU A 63 8.39 8.84 -2.59
C LEU A 63 8.36 10.36 -2.68
N LEU A 64 9.47 10.96 -3.13
CA LEU A 64 9.61 12.39 -3.39
C LEU A 64 10.08 12.62 -4.83
N THR A 65 9.58 13.68 -5.44
CA THR A 65 10.08 14.19 -6.72
C THR A 65 10.32 15.68 -6.58
N LYS A 66 11.52 16.15 -6.95
CA LYS A 66 11.82 17.59 -6.93
C LYS A 66 10.82 18.34 -7.81
N SER A 67 10.38 19.49 -7.33
CA SER A 67 9.40 20.34 -7.98
C SER A 67 9.98 21.74 -8.14
N ASP A 68 9.66 22.38 -9.26
CA ASP A 68 9.99 23.79 -9.52
C ASP A 68 9.02 24.77 -8.84
N ALA A 69 8.11 24.28 -8.00
CA ALA A 69 7.20 25.12 -7.25
C ALA A 69 7.96 26.09 -6.32
N GLY A 70 7.48 27.32 -6.24
CA GLY A 70 8.07 28.33 -5.36
C GLY A 70 8.02 27.90 -3.89
N VAL A 71 9.14 28.04 -3.19
CA VAL A 71 9.25 27.83 -1.74
C VAL A 71 9.26 29.16 -1.00
N ASN A 72 8.70 29.20 0.20
CA ASN A 72 8.63 30.42 1.02
C ASN A 72 9.97 30.87 1.62
N LYS A 73 11.06 30.13 1.39
CA LYS A 73 12.39 30.42 1.91
C LYS A 73 13.45 30.05 0.87
N GLU A 74 14.35 31.00 0.62
CA GLU A 74 15.51 30.82 -0.26
C GLU A 74 16.36 29.61 0.18
N GLY A 75 16.77 28.78 -0.77
CA GLY A 75 17.56 27.56 -0.52
C GLY A 75 16.78 26.31 -0.12
N LEU A 76 15.44 26.35 -0.06
CA LEU A 76 14.62 25.14 0.06
C LEU A 76 14.24 24.59 -1.32
N THR A 77 14.20 23.27 -1.45
CA THR A 77 13.67 22.58 -2.63
C THR A 77 12.23 22.17 -2.37
N ALA A 78 11.32 22.47 -3.31
CA ALA A 78 9.96 21.96 -3.25
C ALA A 78 9.93 20.49 -3.72
N TYR A 79 9.05 19.70 -3.13
CA TYR A 79 8.85 18.30 -3.50
C TYR A 79 7.38 17.98 -3.75
N THR A 80 7.12 17.26 -4.83
CA THR A 80 5.91 16.46 -5.01
C THR A 80 6.06 15.17 -4.21
N VAL A 81 4.96 14.71 -3.60
CA VAL A 81 4.96 13.56 -2.69
C VAL A 81 4.03 12.48 -3.25
N PHE A 82 4.53 11.26 -3.36
CA PHE A 82 3.74 10.07 -3.73
C PHE A 82 2.53 9.93 -2.80
N GLY A 83 1.33 9.67 -3.33
CA GLY A 83 0.16 9.38 -2.51
C GLY A 83 -0.22 10.49 -1.51
N ARG A 84 0.12 11.76 -1.81
CA ARG A 84 -0.10 12.88 -0.89
C ARG A 84 -1.57 12.97 -0.47
N TYR A 85 -1.78 13.05 0.85
CA TYR A 85 -3.09 13.08 1.49
C TYR A 85 -3.92 11.81 1.18
N GLY A 86 -3.25 10.67 1.04
CA GLY A 86 -3.87 9.39 0.75
C GLY A 86 -3.79 8.39 1.89
N VAL A 87 -4.68 7.40 1.86
CA VAL A 87 -4.54 6.16 2.64
C VAL A 87 -3.58 5.22 1.90
N VAL A 88 -2.72 4.51 2.64
CA VAL A 88 -1.60 3.76 2.07
C VAL A 88 -1.61 2.32 2.56
N PHE A 89 -1.40 1.38 1.64
CA PHE A 89 -1.34 -0.05 1.87
C PHE A 89 0.05 -0.58 1.50
N PRO A 90 0.69 -1.39 2.34
CA PRO A 90 2.02 -1.93 2.05
C PRO A 90 1.92 -3.19 1.18
N LEU A 91 2.82 -3.31 0.21
CA LEU A 91 2.99 -4.52 -0.61
C LEU A 91 4.32 -5.20 -0.27
N MET A 92 4.27 -6.51 -0.11
CA MET A 92 5.37 -7.30 0.48
C MET A 92 6.08 -8.16 -0.56
N ASN A 93 7.38 -8.38 -0.37
CA ASN A 93 8.10 -9.46 -1.06
C ASN A 93 7.87 -10.83 -0.37
N GLN A 94 8.49 -11.89 -0.90
CA GLN A 94 8.40 -13.25 -0.34
C GLN A 94 8.95 -13.36 1.09
N SER A 95 9.91 -12.50 1.45
CA SER A 95 10.49 -12.43 2.79
C SER A 95 9.61 -11.64 3.78
N GLY A 96 8.47 -11.11 3.34
CA GLY A 96 7.57 -10.31 4.17
C GLY A 96 8.03 -8.87 4.38
N GLU A 97 8.96 -8.38 3.57
CA GLU A 97 9.46 -7.00 3.64
C GLU A 97 8.65 -6.08 2.73
N ILE A 98 8.38 -4.85 3.18
CA ILE A 98 7.71 -3.84 2.36
C ILE A 98 8.62 -3.41 1.21
N VAL A 99 8.19 -3.66 -0.03
CA VAL A 99 8.94 -3.28 -1.25
C VAL A 99 8.18 -2.30 -2.13
N ASN A 100 6.90 -2.08 -1.82
CA ASN A 100 6.03 -1.20 -2.59
C ASN A 100 4.90 -0.67 -1.71
N LEU A 101 4.26 0.41 -2.16
CA LEU A 101 3.13 1.04 -1.51
C LEU A 101 2.04 1.29 -2.54
N PHE A 102 0.80 1.02 -2.17
CA PHE A 102 -0.38 1.44 -2.91
C PHE A 102 -1.06 2.57 -2.14
N ALA A 103 -1.40 3.66 -2.82
CA ALA A 103 -2.05 4.82 -2.20
C ALA A 103 -3.35 5.18 -2.91
N ILE A 104 -4.34 5.60 -2.11
CA ILE A 104 -5.59 6.17 -2.61
C ILE A 104 -5.74 7.59 -2.08
N ARG A 105 -5.72 8.56 -2.99
CA ARG A 105 -5.98 9.96 -2.71
C ARG A 105 -7.49 10.20 -2.77
N PHE A 106 -8.13 10.04 -1.63
CA PHE A 106 -9.58 9.99 -1.50
C PHE A 106 -10.28 11.36 -1.43
N ASP A 107 -9.59 12.42 -0.99
CA ASP A 107 -10.16 13.77 -0.80
C ASP A 107 -10.04 14.62 -2.08
N LEU A 108 -10.47 14.04 -3.21
CA LEU A 108 -10.50 14.66 -4.54
C LEU A 108 -11.89 14.48 -5.15
N SER A 109 -12.23 15.23 -6.20
CA SER A 109 -13.50 15.04 -6.92
C SER A 109 -13.65 13.63 -7.50
N THR A 110 -12.51 13.07 -7.91
CA THR A 110 -12.36 11.68 -8.34
C THR A 110 -11.17 11.10 -7.57
N PRO A 111 -11.33 10.00 -6.81
CA PRO A 111 -10.21 9.35 -6.15
C PRO A 111 -9.13 8.96 -7.16
N ILE A 112 -7.87 9.13 -6.78
CA ILE A 112 -6.72 8.71 -7.58
C ILE A 112 -6.02 7.56 -6.85
N GLU A 113 -5.83 6.48 -7.57
CA GLU A 113 -5.09 5.30 -7.12
C GLU A 113 -3.71 5.28 -7.78
N GLU A 114 -2.67 5.02 -7.00
CA GLU A 114 -1.30 4.97 -7.50
C GLU A 114 -0.49 3.91 -6.74
N TYR A 115 0.36 3.18 -7.47
CA TYR A 115 1.38 2.31 -6.89
C TYR A 115 2.74 2.99 -7.01
N LEU A 116 3.58 2.85 -5.97
CA LEU A 116 4.92 3.42 -5.96
C LEU A 116 5.82 2.77 -7.02
N ASN A 117 5.65 1.46 -7.22
CA ASN A 117 6.29 0.67 -8.27
C ASN A 117 5.45 -0.58 -8.60
N GLU A 118 5.97 -1.51 -9.41
CA GLU A 118 5.25 -2.74 -9.81
C GLU A 118 5.61 -3.99 -8.97
N GLN A 119 6.43 -3.87 -7.91
CA GLN A 119 6.94 -5.01 -7.13
C GLN A 119 6.05 -5.38 -5.93
N GLY A 120 6.18 -6.61 -5.44
CA GLY A 120 5.50 -7.10 -4.24
C GLY A 120 4.02 -7.46 -4.44
N LEU A 121 3.44 -8.09 -3.43
CA LEU A 121 2.05 -8.55 -3.42
C LEU A 121 1.30 -8.05 -2.19
N TYR A 122 -0.01 -7.85 -2.34
CA TYR A 122 -0.91 -7.53 -1.23
C TYR A 122 -1.88 -8.70 -0.97
N PRO A 123 -2.16 -9.04 0.31
CA PRO A 123 -1.54 -8.49 1.53
C PRO A 123 -0.12 -9.01 1.77
N SER A 124 0.20 -10.18 1.21
CA SER A 124 1.50 -10.83 1.27
C SER A 124 1.60 -11.90 0.19
N TYR A 125 2.77 -12.53 0.06
CA TYR A 125 2.85 -13.80 -0.66
C TYR A 125 2.03 -14.87 0.08
N PRO A 126 1.17 -15.65 -0.62
CA PRO A 126 0.43 -16.76 -0.03
C PRO A 126 1.37 -17.84 0.55
N HIS A 127 0.97 -18.46 1.66
CA HIS A 127 1.75 -19.54 2.25
C HIS A 127 1.78 -20.78 1.31
N PRO A 128 2.89 -21.52 1.15
CA PRO A 128 2.99 -22.65 0.21
C PRO A 128 1.91 -23.73 0.39
N LEU A 129 1.41 -23.90 1.62
CA LEU A 129 0.34 -24.84 1.95
C LEU A 129 -1.09 -24.33 1.69
N THR A 130 -1.25 -23.16 1.06
CA THR A 130 -2.56 -22.62 0.66
C THR A 130 -3.25 -23.60 -0.29
N LYS A 131 -4.50 -23.96 0.03
CA LYS A 131 -5.34 -24.85 -0.80
C LYS A 131 -6.29 -24.09 -1.70
N LYS A 132 -6.79 -22.95 -1.24
CA LYS A 132 -7.68 -22.09 -2.00
C LYS A 132 -7.12 -20.68 -2.07
N LEU A 133 -6.90 -20.19 -3.29
CA LEU A 133 -6.42 -18.84 -3.52
C LEU A 133 -7.50 -18.01 -4.22
N TYR A 134 -7.90 -16.93 -3.56
CA TYR A 134 -8.73 -15.88 -4.15
C TYR A 134 -7.83 -14.87 -4.86
N VAL A 135 -8.02 -14.68 -6.16
CA VAL A 135 -7.33 -13.66 -6.94
C VAL A 135 -8.33 -12.56 -7.28
N VAL A 136 -8.01 -11.34 -6.87
CA VAL A 136 -8.93 -10.19 -6.96
C VAL A 136 -8.28 -9.01 -7.69
N PRO A 137 -9.04 -8.13 -8.35
CA PRO A 137 -8.46 -7.13 -9.23
C PRO A 137 -7.62 -6.07 -8.54
N THR A 138 -8.01 -5.63 -7.34
CA THR A 138 -7.37 -4.50 -6.65
C THR A 138 -7.00 -4.79 -5.19
N VAL A 139 -6.17 -3.93 -4.62
CA VAL A 139 -5.85 -3.95 -3.18
C VAL A 139 -7.09 -3.72 -2.31
N LEU A 140 -8.05 -2.91 -2.77
CA LEU A 140 -9.30 -2.69 -2.03
C LEU A 140 -10.19 -3.93 -2.01
N ASP A 141 -10.26 -4.69 -3.11
CA ASP A 141 -11.02 -5.94 -3.16
C ASP A 141 -10.43 -6.96 -2.17
N ALA A 142 -9.10 -7.07 -2.14
CA ALA A 142 -8.41 -7.96 -1.20
C ALA A 142 -8.61 -7.50 0.25
N SER A 143 -8.51 -6.20 0.51
CA SER A 143 -8.76 -5.61 1.82
C SER A 143 -10.17 -5.90 2.31
N SER A 144 -11.17 -5.77 1.42
CA SER A 144 -12.58 -6.05 1.73
C SER A 144 -12.80 -7.52 2.06
N LEU A 145 -12.18 -8.44 1.31
CA LEU A 145 -12.26 -9.87 1.59
C LEU A 145 -11.60 -10.24 2.93
N LEU A 146 -10.43 -9.68 3.23
CA LEU A 146 -9.77 -9.86 4.54
C LEU A 146 -10.65 -9.36 5.68
N GLN A 147 -11.19 -8.14 5.54
CA GLN A 147 -12.03 -7.50 6.56
C GLN A 147 -13.34 -8.25 6.82
N SER A 148 -13.88 -8.92 5.80
CA SER A 148 -15.09 -9.73 5.90
C SER A 148 -14.92 -10.98 6.77
N LYS A 149 -13.66 -11.39 7.04
CA LYS A 149 -13.31 -12.63 7.76
C LYS A 149 -13.90 -13.88 7.10
N ALA A 150 -14.13 -13.83 5.78
CA ALA A 150 -14.66 -14.93 4.99
C ALA A 150 -13.62 -16.01 4.65
N LEU A 151 -12.33 -15.68 4.73
CA LEU A 151 -11.25 -16.63 4.47
C LEU A 151 -11.10 -17.62 5.63
N GLU A 152 -11.11 -18.90 5.31
CA GLU A 152 -10.87 -19.98 6.28
C GLU A 152 -9.38 -20.38 6.36
N ASN A 153 -9.09 -21.38 7.19
CA ASN A 153 -7.74 -21.93 7.30
C ASN A 153 -7.27 -22.51 5.95
N ARG A 154 -6.00 -22.25 5.60
CA ARG A 154 -5.39 -22.60 4.30
C ARG A 154 -6.04 -21.92 3.08
N GLU A 155 -6.83 -20.89 3.29
CA GLU A 155 -7.27 -19.98 2.24
C GLU A 155 -6.44 -18.70 2.27
N SER A 156 -6.22 -18.11 1.11
CA SER A 156 -5.50 -16.84 0.99
C SER A 156 -6.13 -15.98 -0.09
N VAL A 157 -5.85 -14.69 -0.05
CA VAL A 157 -6.21 -13.72 -1.10
C VAL A 157 -4.95 -13.07 -1.65
N MET A 158 -4.95 -12.78 -2.95
CA MET A 158 -3.90 -12.04 -3.63
C MET A 158 -4.53 -10.99 -4.56
N ALA A 159 -4.18 -9.73 -4.34
CA ALA A 159 -4.55 -8.64 -5.23
C ALA A 159 -3.70 -8.66 -6.51
N LEU A 160 -4.31 -8.34 -7.65
CA LEU A 160 -3.62 -7.97 -8.88
C LEU A 160 -3.24 -6.48 -8.87
N HIS A 161 -2.45 -6.07 -9.86
CA HIS A 161 -2.05 -4.68 -10.04
C HIS A 161 -3.10 -3.93 -10.88
N ASN A 162 -4.22 -3.55 -10.26
CA ASN A 162 -5.39 -2.99 -10.94
C ASN A 162 -5.87 -3.86 -12.11
N GLY A 163 -6.09 -5.15 -11.82
CA GLY A 163 -6.51 -6.17 -12.79
C GLY A 163 -5.40 -6.69 -13.69
N ARG A 164 -4.18 -6.10 -13.67
CA ARG A 164 -3.04 -6.60 -14.44
C ARG A 164 -2.35 -7.75 -13.70
N LEU A 165 -2.17 -8.85 -14.42
CA LEU A 165 -1.37 -9.99 -13.99
C LEU A 165 0.11 -9.74 -14.29
N LEU A 166 0.93 -9.55 -13.25
CA LEU A 166 2.39 -9.41 -13.33
C LEU A 166 3.11 -10.74 -13.05
N PRO A 167 4.38 -10.94 -13.49
CA PRO A 167 5.13 -12.17 -13.28
C PRO A 167 5.14 -12.69 -11.84
N GLN A 168 5.31 -11.80 -10.85
CA GLN A 168 5.33 -12.19 -9.44
C GLN A 168 4.03 -12.85 -8.93
N HIS A 169 2.88 -12.57 -9.56
CA HIS A 169 1.62 -13.24 -9.23
C HIS A 169 1.63 -14.69 -9.73
N LEU A 170 2.16 -14.91 -10.93
CA LEU A 170 2.30 -16.25 -11.50
C LEU A 170 3.29 -17.08 -10.69
N GLU A 171 4.42 -16.49 -10.32
CA GLU A 171 5.42 -17.12 -9.44
C GLU A 171 4.81 -17.49 -8.08
N ALA A 172 4.02 -16.60 -7.47
CA ALA A 172 3.34 -16.88 -6.22
C ALA A 172 2.35 -18.04 -6.33
N ILE A 173 1.57 -18.11 -7.41
CA ILE A 173 0.64 -19.23 -7.67
C ILE A 173 1.42 -20.54 -7.87
N GLN A 174 2.50 -20.51 -8.65
CA GLN A 174 3.33 -21.70 -8.93
C GLN A 174 4.04 -22.23 -7.68
N ALA A 175 4.32 -21.38 -6.70
CA ALA A 175 4.93 -21.77 -5.43
C ALA A 175 3.97 -22.47 -4.46
N LEU A 176 2.68 -22.53 -4.76
CA LEU A 176 1.68 -23.20 -3.93
C LEU A 176 1.65 -24.71 -4.19
N THR A 177 2.33 -25.47 -3.34
CA THR A 177 2.49 -26.93 -3.50
C THR A 177 1.20 -27.70 -3.25
N GLU A 178 0.23 -27.08 -2.60
CA GLU A 178 -1.02 -27.71 -2.14
C GLU A 178 -2.27 -27.06 -2.74
N LEU A 179 -2.12 -26.24 -3.78
CA LEU A 179 -3.24 -25.52 -4.39
C LEU A 179 -4.23 -26.51 -5.02
N GLU A 180 -5.49 -26.43 -4.58
CA GLU A 180 -6.62 -27.23 -5.09
C GLU A 180 -7.58 -26.34 -5.89
N GLU A 181 -7.79 -25.09 -5.45
CA GLU A 181 -8.75 -24.17 -6.03
C GLU A 181 -8.16 -22.77 -6.24
N LEU A 182 -8.34 -22.24 -7.45
CA LEU A 182 -8.03 -20.85 -7.81
C LEU A 182 -9.34 -20.13 -8.17
N ILE A 183 -9.76 -19.18 -7.35
CA ILE A 183 -11.00 -18.42 -7.55
C ILE A 183 -10.64 -17.02 -8.03
N ILE A 184 -11.08 -16.66 -9.23
CA ILE A 184 -10.83 -15.32 -9.79
C ILE A 184 -12.12 -14.50 -9.67
N LEU A 185 -12.08 -13.44 -8.86
CA LEU A 185 -13.16 -12.46 -8.80
C LEU A 185 -12.91 -11.38 -9.86
N LYS A 186 -13.94 -11.03 -10.61
CA LYS A 186 -13.92 -9.99 -11.65
C LYS A 186 -15.06 -9.01 -11.39
N ASN A 187 -14.80 -7.75 -11.68
CA ASN A 187 -15.80 -6.68 -11.69
C ASN A 187 -16.56 -6.65 -13.02
#